data_AF-A0A8C2F8L8-F1
#
_entry.id   AF-A0A8C2F8L8-F1
#
_cell.length_a   1.000
_cell.length_b   1.000
_cell.length_c   1.000
_cell.angle_alpha   90.00
_cell.angle_beta   90.00
_cell.angle_gamma   90.00
#
_symmetry.space_group_name_H-M   'P 1'
#
loop_
_entity.id
_entity.type
_entity.pdbx_description
1 polymer ?
#
loop_
_entity_poly.entity_id
_entity_poly.type
_entity_poly.pdbx_seq_one_letter_code
_entity_poly.pdbx_strand_id
1 'polypeptide(L)'
;MLKRTRERGVRLNPDKCQICVSEVSYFGHTLSREGVKPDPVKVKAIQDMQPPTSRGELETILGMVNYLARFAPRLSEINAPLRQLLKQDSEFLWDKNHDKAFTQTKKLITDHPVLAYFDPQKELRLQVDASKCGLGAVMLQDEKPIAYASKSLNSTEVNYAQIEKELYAVLFGCKRFHEYMYGRRVIVESDHKPLEAILRKPLAAVPPRLQRMILQLQKYNIHIIHRPGKDIPVADTLSRKSIEHQDSSLMESMEAQVHTLISTVPVSDRKLLEIKDATAQDAQLTALRRATQNGWPNERRKCPPSIQEYWNHRDEISEMEGILF
;
A
#
# COMPACT_ATOMS: atom_id res chain seq x y z
N MET A 1 12.51 -26.97 26.44
CA MET A 1 11.06 -26.75 26.29
C MET A 1 10.24 -27.85 26.98
N LEU A 2 10.40 -29.14 26.61
CA LEU A 2 9.64 -30.26 27.19
C LEU A 2 9.71 -30.39 28.73
N LYS A 3 10.87 -30.09 29.33
CA LYS A 3 11.03 -30.05 30.79
C LYS A 3 10.17 -28.95 31.43
N ARG A 4 10.13 -27.77 30.81
CA ARG A 4 9.36 -26.61 31.30
C ARG A 4 7.85 -26.81 31.17
N THR A 5 7.37 -27.48 30.11
CA THR A 5 5.95 -27.85 30.01
C THR A 5 5.53 -28.81 31.11
N ARG A 6 6.39 -29.79 31.47
CA ARG A 6 6.14 -30.71 32.60
C ARG A 6 6.09 -29.97 33.94
N GLU A 7 7.03 -29.08 34.21
CA GLU A 7 7.07 -28.27 35.44
C GLU A 7 5.84 -27.35 35.59
N ARG A 8 5.28 -26.87 34.47
CA ARG A 8 4.12 -25.99 34.44
C ARG A 8 2.78 -26.73 34.27
N GLY A 9 2.78 -28.06 34.26
CA GLY A 9 1.55 -28.87 34.11
C GLY A 9 0.90 -28.82 32.72
N VAL A 10 1.61 -28.34 31.69
CA VAL A 10 1.10 -28.30 30.31
C VAL A 10 1.20 -29.70 29.70
N ARG A 11 0.06 -30.27 29.29
CA ARG A 11 -0.01 -31.57 28.62
C ARG A 11 0.05 -31.40 27.11
N LEU A 12 0.93 -32.17 26.46
CA LEU A 12 1.07 -32.21 25.01
C LEU A 12 0.34 -33.44 24.47
N ASN A 13 -0.35 -33.31 23.34
CA ASN A 13 -0.96 -34.45 22.65
C ASN A 13 0.13 -35.16 21.81
N PRO A 14 0.51 -36.41 22.12
CA PRO A 14 1.57 -37.12 21.41
C PRO A 14 1.25 -37.31 19.92
N ASP A 15 -0.01 -37.52 19.55
CA ASP A 15 -0.43 -37.75 18.15
C ASP A 15 -0.27 -36.50 17.28
N LYS A 16 -0.26 -35.31 17.91
CA LYS A 16 -0.05 -34.02 17.22
C LYS A 16 1.40 -33.53 17.33
N CYS A 17 2.27 -34.24 18.05
CA CYS A 17 3.66 -33.85 18.22
C CYS A 17 4.53 -34.36 17.08
N GLN A 18 5.13 -33.44 16.32
CA GLN A 18 6.15 -33.75 15.32
C GLN A 18 7.50 -33.32 15.88
N ILE A 19 8.44 -34.25 16.08
CA ILE A 19 9.72 -34.01 16.76
C ILE A 19 10.86 -34.42 15.80
N CYS A 20 11.88 -33.54 15.68
CA CYS A 20 13.08 -33.78 14.86
C CYS A 20 12.79 -34.09 13.37
N VAL A 21 11.72 -33.53 12.81
CA VAL A 21 11.36 -33.66 11.40
C VAL A 21 12.07 -32.59 10.55
N SER A 22 12.36 -32.89 9.29
CA SER A 22 12.96 -31.96 8.33
C SER A 22 11.97 -30.91 7.79
N GLU A 23 10.68 -31.20 7.90
CA GLU A 23 9.58 -30.36 7.44
C GLU A 23 8.40 -30.48 8.41
N VAL A 24 7.74 -29.37 8.73
CA VAL A 24 6.61 -29.32 9.67
C VAL A 24 5.53 -28.36 9.19
N SER A 25 4.26 -28.76 9.32
CA SER A 25 3.12 -27.85 9.09
C SER A 25 2.84 -27.03 10.35
N TYR A 26 2.85 -25.70 10.21
CA TYR A 26 2.64 -24.77 11.31
C TYR A 26 1.86 -23.53 10.83
N PHE A 27 0.75 -23.21 11.50
CA PHE A 27 -0.12 -22.07 11.19
C PHE A 27 -0.51 -21.97 9.69
N GLY A 28 -0.76 -23.10 9.03
CA GLY A 28 -1.15 -23.12 7.62
C GLY A 28 -0.03 -22.75 6.65
N HIS A 29 1.21 -23.02 7.06
CA HIS A 29 2.42 -22.96 6.25
C HIS A 29 3.23 -24.23 6.48
N THR A 30 4.04 -24.59 5.48
CA THR A 30 4.99 -25.68 5.60
C THR A 30 6.39 -25.10 5.80
N LEU A 31 7.00 -25.39 6.95
CA LEU A 31 8.33 -24.93 7.32
C LEU A 31 9.33 -26.02 6.99
N SER A 32 10.33 -25.68 6.18
CA SER A 32 11.36 -26.62 5.71
C SER A 32 12.74 -25.98 5.81
N ARG A 33 13.82 -26.75 5.64
CA ARG A 33 15.19 -26.20 5.60
C ARG A 33 15.38 -25.12 4.51
N GLU A 34 14.64 -25.22 3.41
CA GLU A 34 14.74 -24.30 2.27
C GLU A 34 14.03 -22.97 2.52
N GLY A 35 13.05 -22.96 3.43
CA GLY A 35 12.22 -21.80 3.71
C GLY A 35 10.77 -22.15 4.05
N VAL A 36 9.92 -21.15 3.93
CA VAL A 36 8.47 -21.23 4.16
C VAL A 36 7.75 -21.46 2.83
N LYS A 37 6.94 -22.51 2.79
CA LYS A 37 6.07 -22.85 1.66
C LYS A 37 4.60 -22.67 2.07
N PRO A 38 3.70 -22.34 1.14
CA PRO A 38 2.28 -22.41 1.42
C PRO A 38 1.85 -23.86 1.71
N ASP A 39 0.82 -24.02 2.52
CA ASP A 39 0.28 -25.35 2.87
C ASP A 39 -0.26 -26.04 1.60
N PRO A 40 0.23 -27.24 1.23
CA PRO A 40 -0.19 -27.95 0.03
C PRO A 40 -1.69 -28.22 0.00
N VAL A 41 -2.35 -28.36 1.16
CA VAL A 41 -3.81 -28.54 1.24
C VAL A 41 -4.54 -27.28 0.77
N LYS A 42 -4.08 -26.10 1.20
CA LYS A 42 -4.65 -24.81 0.79
C LYS A 42 -4.40 -24.51 -0.69
N VAL A 43 -3.22 -24.89 -1.17
CA VAL A 43 -2.85 -24.72 -2.59
C VAL A 43 -3.72 -25.60 -3.47
N LYS A 44 -3.88 -26.88 -3.11
CA LYS A 44 -4.76 -27.81 -3.82
C LYS A 44 -6.20 -27.32 -3.82
N ALA A 45 -6.69 -26.81 -2.68
CA ALA A 45 -8.02 -26.20 -2.62
C ALA A 45 -8.18 -25.06 -3.65
N ILE A 46 -7.19 -24.17 -3.79
CA ILE A 46 -7.23 -23.08 -4.78
C ILE A 46 -7.14 -23.59 -6.21
N GLN A 47 -6.34 -24.63 -6.46
CA GLN A 47 -6.23 -25.25 -7.77
C GLN A 47 -7.58 -25.82 -8.22
N ASP A 48 -8.25 -26.54 -7.32
CA ASP A 48 -9.51 -27.27 -7.57
C ASP A 48 -10.76 -26.36 -7.53
N MET A 49 -10.66 -25.13 -7.01
CA MET A 49 -11.76 -24.16 -6.97
C MET A 49 -12.42 -23.99 -8.34
N GLN A 50 -13.74 -23.85 -8.40
CA GLN A 50 -14.40 -23.50 -9.65
C GLN A 50 -14.56 -21.98 -9.77
N PRO A 51 -14.76 -21.43 -10.99
CA PRO A 51 -15.13 -20.03 -11.15
C PRO A 51 -16.38 -19.71 -10.30
N PRO A 52 -16.38 -18.63 -9.51
CA PRO A 52 -17.53 -18.27 -8.68
C PRO A 52 -18.73 -17.90 -9.54
N THR A 53 -19.90 -18.30 -9.05
CA THR A 53 -21.20 -18.00 -9.67
C THR A 53 -21.90 -16.82 -9.01
N SER A 54 -21.41 -16.39 -7.84
CA SER A 54 -21.98 -15.28 -7.08
C SER A 54 -20.90 -14.37 -6.48
N ARG A 55 -21.32 -13.15 -6.11
CA ARG A 55 -20.47 -12.18 -5.42
C ARG A 55 -19.92 -12.72 -4.10
N GLY A 56 -20.74 -13.39 -3.29
CA GLY A 56 -20.31 -13.94 -2.00
C GLY A 56 -19.28 -15.06 -2.13
N GLU A 57 -19.42 -15.91 -3.16
CA GLU A 57 -18.40 -16.91 -3.50
C GLU A 57 -17.08 -16.24 -3.91
N LEU A 58 -17.16 -15.19 -4.73
CA LEU A 58 -15.98 -14.45 -5.16
C LEU A 58 -15.27 -13.76 -3.99
N GLU A 59 -15.99 -13.16 -3.04
CA GLU A 59 -15.42 -12.55 -1.83
C GLU A 59 -14.67 -13.61 -0.99
N THR A 60 -15.28 -14.78 -0.82
CA THR A 60 -14.67 -15.89 -0.07
C THR A 60 -13.38 -16.37 -0.74
N ILE A 61 -13.40 -16.53 -2.07
CA ILE A 61 -12.23 -16.95 -2.84
C ILE A 61 -11.13 -15.90 -2.77
N LEU A 62 -11.45 -14.62 -2.94
CA LEU A 62 -10.48 -13.54 -2.85
C LEU A 62 -9.89 -13.40 -1.44
N GLY A 63 -10.67 -13.71 -0.39
CA GLY A 63 -10.18 -13.82 0.99
C GLY A 63 -9.10 -14.90 1.13
N MET A 64 -9.32 -16.10 0.59
CA MET A 64 -8.31 -17.18 0.60
C MET A 64 -7.07 -16.84 -0.22
N VAL A 65 -7.27 -16.21 -1.38
CA VAL A 65 -6.20 -15.73 -2.25
C VAL A 65 -5.34 -14.68 -1.54
N ASN A 66 -5.96 -13.74 -0.81
CA ASN A 66 -5.26 -12.72 -0.04
C ASN A 66 -4.43 -13.31 1.10
N TYR A 67 -4.86 -14.42 1.73
CA TYR A 67 -4.05 -15.14 2.71
C TYR A 67 -2.70 -15.61 2.12
N LEU A 68 -2.68 -15.98 0.83
CA LEU A 68 -1.48 -16.41 0.11
C LEU A 68 -0.75 -15.28 -0.62
N ALA A 69 -1.20 -14.03 -0.48
CA ALA A 69 -0.59 -12.86 -1.15
C ALA A 69 0.91 -12.74 -0.89
N ARG A 70 1.37 -13.16 0.31
CA ARG A 70 2.79 -13.09 0.68
C ARG A 70 3.70 -13.97 -0.19
N PHE A 71 3.16 -14.96 -0.89
CA PHE A 71 3.85 -15.88 -1.80
C PHE A 71 3.64 -15.53 -3.28
N ALA A 72 2.76 -14.57 -3.58
CA ALA A 72 2.26 -14.33 -4.92
C ALA A 72 2.66 -12.92 -5.41
N PRO A 73 3.72 -12.77 -6.22
CA PRO A 73 4.07 -11.47 -6.80
C PRO A 73 2.97 -10.99 -7.77
N ARG A 74 2.62 -9.70 -7.75
CA ARG A 74 1.59 -9.09 -8.64
C ARG A 74 0.15 -9.54 -8.40
N LEU A 75 -0.14 -10.12 -7.23
CA LEU A 75 -1.47 -10.65 -6.99
C LEU A 75 -2.56 -9.58 -7.16
N SER A 76 -2.31 -8.36 -6.66
CA SER A 76 -3.24 -7.23 -6.84
C SER A 76 -3.47 -6.90 -8.31
N GLU A 77 -2.46 -6.93 -9.17
CA GLU A 77 -2.67 -6.60 -10.57
C GLU A 77 -3.55 -7.64 -11.26
N ILE A 78 -3.23 -8.92 -11.06
CA ILE A 78 -3.87 -10.05 -11.72
C ILE A 78 -5.32 -10.22 -11.27
N ASN A 79 -5.60 -10.03 -9.98
CA ASN A 79 -6.95 -10.17 -9.44
C ASN A 79 -7.79 -8.88 -9.53
N ALA A 80 -7.28 -7.82 -10.16
CA ALA A 80 -8.01 -6.56 -10.29
C ALA A 80 -9.36 -6.70 -11.03
N PRO A 81 -9.48 -7.45 -12.14
CA PRO A 81 -10.77 -7.67 -12.80
C PRO A 81 -11.77 -8.38 -11.89
N LEU A 82 -11.29 -9.32 -11.08
CA LEU A 82 -12.13 -10.04 -10.12
C LEU A 82 -12.65 -9.10 -9.03
N ARG A 83 -11.81 -8.21 -8.51
CA ARG A 83 -12.24 -7.22 -7.51
C ARG A 83 -13.24 -6.21 -8.06
N GLN A 84 -13.25 -5.96 -9.37
CA GLN A 84 -14.24 -5.08 -9.99
C GLN A 84 -15.68 -5.62 -9.83
N LEU A 85 -15.86 -6.94 -9.91
CA LEU A 85 -17.15 -7.60 -9.68
C LEU A 85 -17.67 -7.47 -8.24
N LEU A 86 -16.82 -7.03 -7.31
CA LEU A 86 -17.18 -6.78 -5.91
C LEU A 86 -17.57 -5.33 -5.61
N LYS A 87 -17.53 -4.42 -6.60
CA LYS A 87 -17.99 -3.04 -6.40
C LYS A 87 -19.51 -3.00 -6.26
N GLN A 88 -20.04 -2.12 -5.40
CA GLN A 88 -21.50 -2.01 -5.17
C GLN A 88 -22.28 -1.67 -6.44
N ASP A 89 -21.69 -0.87 -7.33
CA ASP A 89 -22.32 -0.43 -8.58
C ASP A 89 -22.13 -1.42 -9.76
N SER A 90 -21.55 -2.60 -9.52
CA SER A 90 -21.31 -3.59 -10.56
C SER A 90 -22.33 -4.72 -10.48
N GLU A 91 -23.01 -5.00 -11.59
CA GLU A 91 -23.68 -6.29 -11.78
C GLU A 91 -22.64 -7.41 -11.86
N PHE A 92 -22.94 -8.55 -11.25
CA PHE A 92 -22.06 -9.71 -11.29
C PHE A 92 -22.20 -10.41 -12.64
N LEU A 93 -21.34 -10.03 -13.60
CA LEU A 93 -21.27 -10.63 -14.93
C LEU A 93 -19.89 -11.26 -15.14
N TRP A 94 -19.83 -12.57 -15.05
CA TRP A 94 -18.61 -13.32 -15.32
C TRP A 94 -18.34 -13.38 -16.83
N ASP A 95 -17.12 -13.04 -17.23
CA ASP A 95 -16.72 -12.94 -18.64
C ASP A 95 -15.38 -13.65 -18.87
N LYS A 96 -14.91 -13.68 -20.12
CA LYS A 96 -13.64 -14.32 -20.48
C LYS A 96 -12.41 -13.64 -19.86
N ASN A 97 -12.49 -12.36 -19.48
CA ASN A 97 -11.40 -11.65 -18.82
C ASN A 97 -11.32 -12.06 -17.34
N HIS A 98 -12.46 -12.25 -16.68
CA HIS A 98 -12.56 -12.80 -15.32
C HIS A 98 -12.00 -14.23 -15.27
N ASP A 99 -12.33 -15.08 -16.25
CA ASP A 99 -11.74 -16.43 -16.36
C ASP A 99 -10.21 -16.42 -16.50
N LYS A 100 -9.69 -15.52 -17.34
CA LYS A 100 -8.24 -15.35 -17.51
C LYS A 100 -7.58 -14.90 -16.21
N ALA A 101 -8.14 -13.88 -15.56
CA ALA A 101 -7.65 -13.35 -14.29
C ALA A 101 -7.68 -14.42 -13.18
N PHE A 102 -8.75 -15.20 -13.12
CA PHE A 102 -8.92 -16.30 -12.17
C PHE A 102 -7.89 -17.41 -12.40
N THR A 103 -7.74 -17.85 -13.65
CA THR A 103 -6.77 -18.89 -14.03
C THR A 103 -5.33 -18.43 -13.76
N GLN A 104 -5.01 -17.17 -14.08
CA GLN A 104 -3.70 -16.59 -13.79
C GLN A 104 -3.44 -16.48 -12.29
N THR A 105 -4.44 -16.09 -11.50
CA THR A 105 -4.34 -16.01 -10.03
C THR A 105 -4.03 -17.38 -9.44
N LYS A 106 -4.74 -18.43 -9.88
CA LYS A 106 -4.46 -19.80 -9.46
C LYS A 106 -3.05 -20.21 -9.83
N LYS A 107 -2.67 -20.04 -11.09
CA LYS A 107 -1.35 -20.43 -11.58
C LYS A 107 -0.23 -19.74 -10.79
N LEU A 108 -0.36 -18.43 -10.56
CA LEU A 108 0.60 -17.67 -9.76
C LEU A 108 0.72 -18.21 -8.33
N ILE A 109 -0.41 -18.56 -7.71
CA ILE A 109 -0.41 -19.14 -6.38
C ILE A 109 0.16 -20.54 -6.39
N THR A 110 -0.08 -21.37 -7.41
CA THR A 110 0.36 -22.78 -7.50
C THR A 110 1.81 -22.94 -7.94
N ASP A 111 2.36 -22.05 -8.78
CA ASP A 111 3.74 -22.09 -9.30
C ASP A 111 4.79 -21.61 -8.26
N HIS A 112 4.56 -21.89 -6.97
CA HIS A 112 5.21 -21.35 -5.77
C HIS A 112 6.67 -20.86 -5.89
N PRO A 113 6.98 -19.62 -5.45
CA PRO A 113 8.28 -19.30 -4.90
C PRO A 113 8.39 -19.75 -3.43
N VAL A 114 9.47 -20.44 -3.10
CA VAL A 114 9.85 -20.71 -1.69
C VAL A 114 10.33 -19.40 -1.07
N LEU A 115 9.71 -18.98 0.03
CA LEU A 115 10.16 -17.79 0.76
C LEU A 115 11.30 -18.16 1.70
N ALA A 116 12.43 -17.46 1.60
CA ALA A 116 13.55 -17.65 2.50
C ALA A 116 13.20 -17.15 3.91
N TYR A 117 13.84 -17.75 4.93
CA TYR A 117 13.79 -17.20 6.27
C TYR A 117 14.55 -15.89 6.34
N PHE A 118 13.98 -14.95 7.10
CA PHE A 118 14.65 -13.72 7.45
C PHE A 118 15.83 -13.99 8.38
N ASP A 119 17.00 -13.48 8.03
CA ASP A 119 18.19 -13.47 8.86
C ASP A 119 18.47 -12.06 9.40
N PRO A 120 18.41 -11.84 10.72
CA PRO A 120 18.69 -10.55 11.33
C PRO A 120 20.08 -9.97 11.03
N GLN A 121 21.07 -10.78 10.65
CA GLN A 121 22.45 -10.33 10.43
C GLN A 121 22.74 -9.93 8.98
N LYS A 122 21.84 -10.26 8.05
CA LYS A 122 22.05 -10.01 6.63
C LYS A 122 21.47 -8.67 6.19
N GLU A 123 22.08 -8.11 5.16
CA GLU A 123 21.61 -6.89 4.53
C GLU A 123 20.22 -7.10 3.91
N LEU A 124 19.30 -6.21 4.26
CA LEU A 124 17.93 -6.24 3.76
C LEU A 124 17.82 -5.38 2.51
N ARG A 125 17.23 -5.95 1.47
CA ARG A 125 16.91 -5.24 0.23
C ARG A 125 15.41 -5.18 0.03
N LEU A 126 14.92 -4.01 -0.34
CA LEU A 126 13.53 -3.77 -0.73
C LEU A 126 13.52 -3.38 -2.21
N GLN A 127 13.02 -4.27 -3.06
CA GLN A 127 12.73 -3.93 -4.45
C GLN A 127 11.30 -3.43 -4.55
N VAL A 128 11.12 -2.26 -5.17
CA VAL A 128 9.79 -1.68 -5.38
C VAL A 128 9.55 -1.37 -6.85
N ASP A 129 8.28 -1.37 -7.23
CA ASP A 129 7.83 -1.00 -8.56
C ASP A 129 6.48 -0.29 -8.46
N ALA A 130 6.28 0.71 -9.32
CA ALA A 130 5.02 1.43 -9.44
C ALA A 130 4.49 1.34 -10.87
N SER A 131 3.37 0.63 -11.02
CA SER A 131 2.64 0.61 -12.28
C SER A 131 1.65 1.77 -12.35
N LYS A 132 0.97 1.92 -13.50
CA LYS A 132 -0.08 2.93 -13.65
C LYS A 132 -1.17 2.81 -12.60
N CYS A 133 -1.40 1.60 -12.09
CA CYS A 133 -2.59 1.28 -11.32
C CYS A 133 -2.31 0.46 -10.04
N GLY A 134 -1.07 0.11 -9.78
CA GLY A 134 -0.68 -0.74 -8.66
C GLY A 134 0.74 -0.47 -8.22
N LEU A 135 1.06 -0.98 -7.03
CA LEU A 135 2.36 -0.95 -6.39
C LEU A 135 2.79 -2.38 -6.10
N GLY A 136 4.04 -2.68 -6.36
CA GLY A 136 4.70 -3.91 -5.96
C GLY A 136 5.85 -3.62 -5.00
N ALA A 137 6.03 -4.51 -4.02
CA ALA A 137 7.18 -4.47 -3.13
C ALA A 137 7.63 -5.90 -2.78
N VAL A 138 8.93 -6.13 -2.81
CA VAL A 138 9.54 -7.42 -2.48
C VAL A 138 10.71 -7.22 -1.55
N MET A 139 10.70 -7.94 -0.45
CA MET A 139 11.79 -7.94 0.51
C MET A 139 12.70 -9.13 0.25
N LEU A 140 14.00 -8.89 0.08
CA LEU A 140 15.00 -9.89 -0.30
C LEU A 140 16.21 -9.88 0.62
N GLN A 141 16.81 -11.05 0.79
CA GLN A 141 18.15 -11.26 1.34
C GLN A 141 18.91 -12.23 0.45
N ASP A 142 20.15 -11.90 0.07
CA ASP A 142 20.97 -12.72 -0.84
C ASP A 142 20.22 -13.13 -2.14
N GLU A 143 19.48 -12.20 -2.77
CA GLU A 143 18.62 -12.44 -3.94
C GLU A 143 17.45 -13.43 -3.71
N LYS A 144 17.20 -13.84 -2.47
CA LYS A 144 16.08 -14.72 -2.11
C LYS A 144 14.92 -13.91 -1.53
N PRO A 145 13.68 -14.11 -2.01
CA PRO A 145 12.52 -13.40 -1.52
C PRO A 145 12.14 -13.90 -0.12
N ILE A 146 11.93 -12.97 0.80
CA ILE A 146 11.42 -13.25 2.15
C ILE A 146 9.90 -13.01 2.19
N ALA A 147 9.44 -11.96 1.51
CA ALA A 147 8.02 -11.64 1.42
C ALA A 147 7.72 -10.80 0.19
N TYR A 148 6.55 -11.04 -0.41
CA TYR A 148 5.95 -10.20 -1.43
C TYR A 148 4.82 -9.35 -0.85
N ALA A 149 4.63 -8.18 -1.43
CA ALA A 149 3.50 -7.31 -1.17
C ALA A 149 3.07 -6.63 -2.47
N SER A 150 1.76 -6.48 -2.64
CA SER A 150 1.19 -5.71 -3.74
C SER A 150 -0.03 -4.95 -3.25
N LYS A 151 -0.28 -3.78 -3.84
CA LYS A 151 -1.45 -2.95 -3.56
C LYS A 151 -1.97 -2.35 -4.87
N SER A 152 -3.29 -2.26 -5.04
CA SER A 152 -3.88 -1.41 -6.09
C SER A 152 -3.94 0.04 -5.65
N LEU A 153 -3.72 0.96 -6.57
CA LEU A 153 -3.90 2.40 -6.34
C LEU A 153 -5.39 2.74 -6.35
N ASN A 154 -5.85 3.66 -5.50
CA ASN A 154 -7.21 4.22 -5.57
C ASN A 154 -7.34 5.26 -6.70
N SER A 155 -8.57 5.75 -6.94
CA SER A 155 -8.86 6.73 -8.00
C SER A 155 -7.98 7.99 -7.93
N THR A 156 -7.67 8.47 -6.72
CA THR A 156 -6.81 9.63 -6.50
C THR A 156 -5.34 9.29 -6.75
N GLU A 157 -4.88 8.16 -6.24
CA GLU A 157 -3.50 7.67 -6.34
C GLU A 157 -3.12 7.29 -7.79
N VAL A 158 -4.09 6.84 -8.60
CA VAL A 158 -3.89 6.60 -10.04
C VAL A 158 -3.51 7.88 -10.78
N ASN A 159 -3.97 9.05 -10.30
CA ASN A 159 -3.67 10.34 -10.91
C ASN A 159 -2.35 10.96 -10.43
N TYR A 160 -1.62 10.29 -9.55
CA TYR A 160 -0.30 10.76 -9.10
C TYR A 160 0.69 10.79 -10.27
N ALA A 161 1.61 11.74 -10.23
CA ALA A 161 2.73 11.76 -11.17
C ALA A 161 3.57 10.48 -10.98
N GLN A 162 4.23 9.99 -12.04
CA GLN A 162 4.99 8.75 -11.96
C GLN A 162 5.96 8.77 -10.78
N ILE A 163 6.73 9.85 -10.63
CA ILE A 163 7.69 10.01 -9.53
C ILE A 163 7.06 9.95 -8.13
N GLU A 164 5.80 10.38 -7.98
CA GLU A 164 5.05 10.27 -6.74
C GLU A 164 4.60 8.83 -6.49
N LYS A 165 4.19 8.10 -7.53
CA LYS A 165 3.85 6.67 -7.43
C LYS A 165 5.07 5.83 -7.05
N GLU A 166 6.22 6.13 -7.63
CA GLU A 166 7.48 5.44 -7.34
C GLU A 166 7.89 5.64 -5.87
N LEU A 167 7.87 6.88 -5.37
CA LEU A 167 8.14 7.14 -3.96
C LEU A 167 7.05 6.51 -3.06
N TYR A 168 5.81 6.47 -3.52
CA TYR A 168 4.73 5.83 -2.80
C TYR A 168 4.91 4.31 -2.72
N ALA A 169 5.46 3.66 -3.75
CA ALA A 169 5.84 2.25 -3.71
C ALA A 169 6.87 1.98 -2.61
N VAL A 170 7.88 2.86 -2.48
CA VAL A 170 8.87 2.80 -1.39
C VAL A 170 8.17 2.89 -0.02
N LEU A 171 7.32 3.90 0.16
CA LEU A 171 6.57 4.10 1.41
C LEU A 171 5.67 2.91 1.75
N PHE A 172 4.97 2.37 0.75
CA PHE A 172 4.12 1.19 0.88
C PHE A 172 4.93 -0.01 1.36
N GLY A 173 6.06 -0.32 0.69
CA GLY A 173 6.95 -1.41 1.09
C GLY A 173 7.48 -1.24 2.52
N CYS A 174 7.94 -0.03 2.86
CA CYS A 174 8.45 0.29 4.19
C CYS A 174 7.41 0.10 5.30
N LYS A 175 6.16 0.54 5.07
CA LYS A 175 5.07 0.36 6.02
C LYS A 175 4.63 -1.09 6.10
N ARG A 176 4.51 -1.78 4.96
CA ARG A 176 4.05 -3.17 4.90
C ARG A 176 4.99 -4.14 5.59
N PHE A 177 6.29 -3.87 5.52
CA PHE A 177 7.35 -4.67 6.14
C PHE A 177 7.97 -3.98 7.36
N HIS A 178 7.20 -3.15 8.07
CA HIS A 178 7.68 -2.35 9.19
C HIS A 178 8.45 -3.18 10.24
N GLU A 179 7.93 -4.36 10.61
CA GLU A 179 8.56 -5.27 11.58
C GLU A 179 9.97 -5.73 11.18
N TYR A 180 10.27 -5.80 9.88
CA TYR A 180 11.58 -6.22 9.37
C TYR A 180 12.51 -5.04 9.11
N MET A 181 11.95 -3.90 8.71
CA MET A 181 12.71 -2.72 8.25
C MET A 181 13.06 -1.74 9.37
N TYR A 182 12.26 -1.69 10.44
CA TYR A 182 12.45 -0.71 11.49
C TYR A 182 13.77 -0.94 12.26
N GLY A 183 14.49 0.15 12.55
CA GLY A 183 15.76 0.12 13.31
C GLY A 183 16.96 -0.45 12.55
N ARG A 184 16.87 -0.69 11.25
CA ARG A 184 17.91 -1.32 10.42
C ARG A 184 18.20 -0.52 9.17
N ARG A 185 19.42 -0.65 8.65
CA ARG A 185 19.77 -0.12 7.33
C ARG A 185 19.16 -1.01 6.25
N VAL A 186 18.42 -0.42 5.32
CA VAL A 186 17.78 -1.12 4.21
C VAL A 186 18.16 -0.46 2.90
N ILE A 187 18.60 -1.26 1.93
CA ILE A 187 18.81 -0.78 0.56
C ILE A 187 17.48 -0.90 -0.18
N VAL A 188 17.02 0.19 -0.78
CA VAL A 188 15.81 0.22 -1.60
C VAL A 188 16.23 0.30 -3.06
N GLU A 189 15.78 -0.65 -3.87
CA GLU A 189 16.05 -0.72 -5.30
C GLU A 189 14.80 -0.29 -6.07
N SER A 190 14.94 0.71 -6.95
CA SER A 190 13.88 1.18 -7.85
C SER A 190 14.45 1.45 -9.24
N ASP A 191 13.62 1.30 -10.28
CA ASP A 191 13.96 1.63 -11.65
C ASP A 191 13.86 3.14 -11.96
N HIS A 192 13.42 3.95 -10.99
CA HIS A 192 13.22 5.38 -11.19
C HIS A 192 14.37 6.23 -10.64
N LYS A 193 15.40 6.46 -11.48
CA LYS A 193 16.62 7.23 -11.13
C LYS A 193 16.37 8.59 -10.44
N PRO A 194 15.35 9.39 -10.80
CA PRO A 194 15.05 10.65 -10.12
C PRO A 194 14.78 10.55 -8.61
N LEU A 195 14.40 9.38 -8.09
CA LEU A 195 14.16 9.18 -6.65
C LEU A 195 15.40 9.43 -5.79
N GLU A 196 16.58 9.04 -6.28
CA GLU A 196 17.83 9.29 -5.56
C GLU A 196 18.08 10.79 -5.36
N ALA A 197 17.77 11.58 -6.38
CA ALA A 197 17.97 13.03 -6.35
C ALA A 197 16.95 13.71 -5.43
N ILE A 198 15.69 13.25 -5.41
CA ILE A 198 14.65 13.83 -4.55
C ILE A 198 14.99 13.70 -3.07
N LEU A 199 15.48 12.54 -2.63
CA LEU A 199 15.82 12.32 -1.23
C LEU A 199 17.03 13.13 -0.75
N ARG A 200 17.89 13.57 -1.68
CA ARG A 200 19.04 14.45 -1.37
C ARG A 200 18.66 15.92 -1.35
N LYS A 201 17.54 16.31 -1.96
CA LYS A 201 17.10 17.71 -1.97
C LYS A 201 16.63 18.12 -0.57
N PRO A 202 16.82 19.39 -0.18
CA PRO A 202 16.17 19.94 0.99
C PRO A 202 14.65 19.76 0.89
N LEU A 203 14.00 19.35 1.98
CA LEU A 203 12.55 19.12 2.03
C LEU A 203 11.75 20.31 1.46
N ALA A 204 12.15 21.54 1.77
CA ALA A 204 11.49 22.76 1.28
C ALA A 204 11.47 22.90 -0.26
N ALA A 205 12.40 22.25 -0.98
CA ALA A 205 12.51 22.31 -2.44
C ALA A 205 11.78 21.15 -3.15
N VAL A 206 11.14 20.26 -2.39
CA VAL A 206 10.41 19.09 -2.90
C VAL A 206 8.92 19.42 -2.97
N PRO A 207 8.14 18.91 -3.94
CA PRO A 207 6.68 19.09 -3.97
C PRO A 207 5.98 18.62 -2.68
N PRO A 208 4.90 19.29 -2.21
CA PRO A 208 4.28 19.00 -0.92
C PRO A 208 3.87 17.53 -0.69
N ARG A 209 3.36 16.84 -1.71
CA ARG A 209 2.98 15.42 -1.61
C ARG A 209 4.20 14.53 -1.34
N LEU A 210 5.28 14.76 -2.08
CA LEU A 210 6.54 14.05 -1.89
C LEU A 210 7.16 14.39 -0.53
N GLN A 211 7.10 15.65 -0.07
CA GLN A 211 7.56 16.03 1.28
C GLN A 211 6.88 15.18 2.35
N ARG A 212 5.54 15.04 2.29
CA ARG A 212 4.77 14.22 3.25
C ARG A 212 5.23 12.77 3.24
N MET A 213 5.47 12.18 2.07
CA MET A 213 5.97 10.81 1.95
C MET A 213 7.38 10.68 2.52
N ILE A 214 8.28 11.63 2.23
CA ILE A 214 9.66 11.64 2.76
C ILE A 214 9.66 11.74 4.28
N LEU A 215 8.84 12.61 4.88
CA LEU A 215 8.72 12.74 6.33
C LEU A 215 8.30 11.42 6.99
N GLN A 216 7.38 10.68 6.38
CA GLN A 216 6.98 9.35 6.88
C GLN A 216 8.07 8.29 6.71
N LEU A 217 8.94 8.44 5.71
CA LEU A 217 10.09 7.57 5.49
C LEU A 217 11.24 7.82 6.48
N GLN A 218 11.33 9.00 7.12
CA GLN A 218 12.42 9.36 8.04
C GLN A 218 12.58 8.41 9.23
N LYS A 219 11.52 7.69 9.62
CA LYS A 219 11.59 6.66 10.67
C LYS A 219 12.36 5.40 10.26
N TYR A 220 12.70 5.26 8.97
CA TYR A 220 13.46 4.14 8.43
C TYR A 220 14.83 4.62 7.94
N ASN A 221 15.86 3.81 8.20
CA ASN A 221 17.20 4.06 7.67
C ASN A 221 17.33 3.43 6.27
N ILE A 222 16.78 4.12 5.27
CA ILE A 222 16.76 3.65 3.87
C ILE A 222 17.85 4.30 3.02
N HIS A 223 18.42 3.52 2.11
CA HIS A 223 19.31 4.01 1.07
C HIS A 223 18.75 3.60 -0.30
N ILE A 224 18.21 4.58 -1.05
CA ILE A 224 17.66 4.32 -2.38
C ILE A 224 18.79 4.26 -3.41
N ILE A 225 18.80 3.19 -4.20
CA ILE A 225 19.66 2.99 -5.36
C ILE A 225 18.82 2.71 -6.60
N HIS A 226 19.23 3.30 -7.71
CA HIS A 226 18.66 3.01 -9.01
C HIS A 226 19.22 1.70 -9.54
N ARG A 227 18.32 0.79 -9.92
CA ARG A 227 18.66 -0.45 -10.61
C ARG A 227 17.84 -0.54 -11.89
N PRO A 228 18.44 -0.82 -13.06
CA PRO A 228 17.67 -0.93 -14.30
C PRO A 228 16.58 -1.99 -14.17
N GLY A 229 15.39 -1.75 -14.74
CA GLY A 229 14.26 -2.68 -14.62
C GLY A 229 14.54 -4.11 -15.12
N LYS A 230 15.49 -4.27 -16.05
CA LYS A 230 15.96 -5.59 -16.52
C LYS A 230 16.67 -6.41 -15.45
N ASP A 231 17.29 -5.73 -14.48
CA ASP A 231 18.09 -6.33 -13.41
C ASP A 231 17.31 -6.46 -12.10
N ILE A 232 16.08 -5.97 -12.05
CA ILE A 232 15.13 -6.20 -10.96
C ILE A 232 14.29 -7.41 -11.42
N PRO A 233 14.50 -8.63 -10.87
CA PRO A 233 13.79 -9.84 -11.30
C PRO A 233 12.27 -9.70 -11.20
N VAL A 234 11.82 -8.77 -10.37
CA VAL A 234 10.42 -8.42 -10.20
C VAL A 234 9.98 -7.42 -11.30
N ALA A 235 10.75 -6.39 -11.65
CA ALA A 235 10.31 -5.28 -12.53
C ALA A 235 9.97 -5.70 -13.98
N ASP A 236 10.65 -6.70 -14.57
CA ASP A 236 10.40 -7.07 -15.98
C ASP A 236 9.04 -7.76 -16.22
N THR A 237 8.30 -8.03 -15.13
CA THR A 237 6.97 -8.66 -15.21
C THR A 237 5.88 -7.91 -14.43
N LEU A 238 6.20 -6.90 -13.62
CA LEU A 238 5.28 -6.26 -12.66
C LEU A 238 4.32 -5.19 -13.18
N SER A 239 4.48 -4.63 -14.39
CA SER A 239 3.80 -3.36 -14.72
C SER A 239 2.86 -3.41 -15.93
N ARG A 240 1.83 -4.26 -15.92
CA ARG A 240 0.78 -4.19 -16.96
C ARG A 240 -0.63 -4.46 -16.41
N LYS A 241 -1.28 -3.33 -16.13
CA LYS A 241 -2.71 -3.11 -15.84
C LYS A 241 -3.16 -3.62 -14.47
N SER A 242 -3.70 -2.70 -13.68
CA SER A 242 -4.49 -3.00 -12.49
C SER A 242 -5.62 -1.99 -12.40
N ILE A 243 -6.60 -2.23 -11.54
CA ILE A 243 -7.74 -1.33 -11.29
C ILE A 243 -7.94 -1.24 -9.77
N GLU A 244 -8.63 -0.18 -9.37
CA GLU A 244 -8.63 0.47 -8.07
C GLU A 244 -8.90 -0.39 -6.83
N HIS A 245 -8.27 -0.04 -5.70
CA HIS A 245 -8.75 -0.41 -4.38
C HIS A 245 -8.44 0.66 -3.32
N GLN A 246 -9.37 0.90 -2.40
CA GLN A 246 -9.18 1.71 -1.21
C GLN A 246 -8.51 0.85 -0.13
N ASP A 247 -7.32 1.25 0.32
CA ASP A 247 -6.65 0.69 1.49
C ASP A 247 -6.57 1.86 2.51
N SER A 248 -7.52 1.90 3.44
CA SER A 248 -7.77 3.03 4.35
C SER A 248 -6.67 3.23 5.40
N SER A 249 -5.86 2.19 5.68
CA SER A 249 -4.78 2.23 6.70
C SER A 249 -3.71 3.30 6.42
N LEU A 250 -3.51 3.67 5.15
CA LEU A 250 -2.54 4.69 4.76
C LEU A 250 -3.14 6.09 4.75
N MET A 251 -4.44 6.21 4.43
CA MET A 251 -5.21 7.46 4.49
C MET A 251 -5.35 7.98 5.91
N GLU A 252 -5.67 7.10 6.86
CA GLU A 252 -5.86 7.44 8.27
C GLU A 252 -4.60 8.09 8.87
N SER A 253 -3.42 7.58 8.49
CA SER A 253 -2.13 8.16 8.87
C SER A 253 -1.81 9.48 8.14
N MET A 254 -2.37 9.70 6.94
CA MET A 254 -2.15 10.91 6.15
C MET A 254 -3.06 12.06 6.59
N GLU A 255 -4.32 11.76 6.94
CA GLU A 255 -5.31 12.70 7.50
C GLU A 255 -4.95 13.11 8.93
N ALA A 256 -4.54 12.15 9.77
CA ALA A 256 -4.09 12.44 11.14
C ALA A 256 -2.91 13.44 11.19
N GLN A 257 -2.00 13.39 10.21
CA GLN A 257 -0.87 14.33 10.13
C GLN A 257 -1.28 15.74 9.69
N VAL A 258 -2.32 15.90 8.84
CA VAL A 258 -2.88 17.22 8.49
C VAL A 258 -3.52 17.85 9.72
N HIS A 259 -4.26 17.06 10.49
CA HIS A 259 -4.86 17.51 11.75
C HIS A 259 -3.77 17.93 12.78
N THR A 260 -2.61 17.26 12.77
CA THR A 260 -1.47 17.61 13.65
C THR A 260 -0.77 18.93 13.23
N LEU A 261 -0.72 19.25 11.93
CA LEU A 261 -0.17 20.53 11.48
C LEU A 261 -1.07 21.72 11.89
N ILE A 262 -2.38 21.50 12.00
CA ILE A 262 -3.32 22.54 12.44
C ILE A 262 -3.31 22.71 13.97
N SER A 263 -3.14 21.63 14.73
CA SER A 263 -2.97 21.72 16.20
C SER A 263 -1.64 22.34 16.64
N THR A 264 -0.71 22.56 15.71
CA THR A 264 0.57 23.26 15.95
C THR A 264 0.58 24.72 15.51
N VAL A 265 -0.54 25.23 14.98
CA VAL A 265 -0.72 26.67 14.79
C VAL A 265 -0.65 27.32 16.17
N PRO A 266 0.21 28.32 16.41
CA PRO A 266 0.41 28.93 17.73
C PRO A 266 -0.74 29.89 18.09
N VAL A 267 -1.97 29.39 18.05
CA VAL A 267 -3.20 30.15 18.27
C VAL A 267 -4.00 29.41 19.32
N SER A 268 -4.31 30.09 20.43
CA SER A 268 -5.15 29.56 21.50
C SER A 268 -6.56 29.21 21.00
N ASP A 269 -7.19 28.18 21.54
CA ASP A 269 -8.56 27.73 21.19
C ASP A 269 -9.59 28.87 21.13
N ARG A 270 -9.48 29.85 22.04
CA ARG A 270 -10.34 31.05 22.05
C ARG A 270 -10.20 31.91 20.80
N LYS A 271 -8.97 32.11 20.31
CA LYS A 271 -8.70 32.87 19.08
C LYS A 271 -9.10 32.09 17.83
N LEU A 272 -8.98 30.77 17.83
CA LEU A 272 -9.51 29.94 16.75
C LEU A 272 -11.03 30.08 16.62
N LEU A 273 -11.75 30.16 17.74
CA LEU A 273 -13.19 30.43 17.74
C LEU A 273 -13.52 31.82 17.19
N GLU A 274 -12.79 32.85 17.63
CA GLU A 274 -12.94 34.22 17.10
C GLU A 274 -12.65 34.31 15.59
N ILE A 275 -11.62 33.61 15.10
CA ILE A 275 -11.29 33.54 13.67
C ILE A 275 -12.40 32.82 12.91
N LYS A 276 -12.96 31.74 13.45
CA LYS A 276 -14.06 31.01 12.84
C LYS A 276 -15.32 31.86 12.73
N ASP A 277 -15.65 32.62 13.78
CA ASP A 277 -16.78 33.54 13.78
C ASP A 277 -16.58 34.72 12.82
N ALA A 278 -15.37 35.29 12.77
CA ALA A 278 -15.02 36.35 11.82
C ALA A 278 -15.05 35.85 10.37
N THR A 279 -14.55 34.63 10.11
CA THR A 279 -14.57 33.98 8.80
C THR A 279 -16.00 33.73 8.31
N ALA A 280 -16.93 33.40 9.24
CA ALA A 280 -18.34 33.20 8.93
C ALA A 280 -19.10 34.51 8.65
N GLN A 281 -18.64 35.64 9.20
CA GLN A 281 -19.24 36.97 8.98
C GLN A 281 -18.73 37.63 7.71
N ASP A 282 -17.57 37.23 7.19
CA ASP A 282 -16.98 37.77 5.97
C ASP A 282 -17.62 37.15 4.71
N ALA A 283 -18.23 38.01 3.89
CA ALA A 283 -18.91 37.61 2.65
C ALA A 283 -17.94 37.10 1.56
N GLN A 284 -16.69 37.59 1.55
CA GLN A 284 -15.65 37.17 0.61
C GLN A 284 -15.11 35.79 0.99
N LEU A 285 -14.78 35.57 2.27
CA LEU A 285 -14.30 34.27 2.76
C LEU A 285 -15.40 33.20 2.72
N THR A 286 -16.65 33.57 2.96
CA THR A 286 -17.78 32.65 2.80
C THR A 286 -17.96 32.23 1.34
N ALA A 287 -17.78 33.14 0.38
CA ALA A 287 -17.80 32.82 -1.05
C ALA A 287 -16.62 31.93 -1.45
N LEU A 288 -15.43 32.17 -0.89
CA LEU A 288 -14.22 31.36 -1.13
C LEU A 288 -14.41 29.94 -0.59
N ARG A 289 -14.97 29.81 0.61
CA ARG A 289 -15.30 28.53 1.24
C ARG A 289 -16.27 27.72 0.41
N ARG A 290 -17.35 28.35 -0.09
CA ARG A 290 -18.31 27.68 -0.98
C ARG A 290 -17.66 27.23 -2.30
N ALA A 291 -16.78 28.04 -2.89
CA ALA A 291 -16.07 27.66 -4.11
C ALA A 291 -15.06 26.51 -3.86
N THR A 292 -14.45 26.47 -2.68
CA THR A 292 -13.51 25.41 -2.30
C THR A 292 -14.24 24.08 -2.03
N GLN A 293 -15.42 24.12 -1.40
CA GLN A 293 -16.23 22.93 -1.12
C GLN A 293 -16.99 22.39 -2.35
N ASN A 294 -17.55 23.29 -3.17
CA ASN A 294 -18.40 22.90 -4.32
C ASN A 294 -17.63 22.84 -5.66
N GLY A 295 -16.35 23.19 -5.65
CA GLY A 295 -15.51 23.28 -6.83
C GLY A 295 -15.51 24.68 -7.46
N TRP A 296 -14.33 25.07 -7.95
CA TRP A 296 -14.15 26.33 -8.67
C TRP A 296 -14.75 26.23 -10.09
N PRO A 297 -15.30 27.34 -10.64
CA PRO A 297 -15.66 27.41 -12.06
C PRO A 297 -14.47 27.03 -12.98
N ASN A 298 -14.73 26.83 -14.29
CA ASN A 298 -13.65 26.53 -15.25
C ASN A 298 -12.99 27.79 -15.85
N GLU A 299 -13.64 28.96 -15.74
CA GLU A 299 -13.14 30.23 -16.27
C GLU A 299 -13.15 31.32 -15.20
N ARG A 300 -12.04 32.08 -15.11
CA ARG A 300 -11.87 33.18 -14.14
C ARG A 300 -12.98 34.23 -14.21
N ARG A 301 -13.57 34.43 -15.40
CA ARG A 301 -14.65 35.40 -15.63
C ARG A 301 -16.00 34.96 -15.04
N LYS A 302 -16.16 33.67 -14.76
CA LYS A 302 -17.38 33.08 -14.16
C LYS A 302 -17.32 33.03 -12.64
N CYS A 303 -16.20 33.43 -12.03
CA CYS A 303 -16.11 33.60 -10.59
C CYS A 303 -16.85 34.84 -10.11
N PRO A 304 -17.47 34.79 -8.92
CA PRO A 304 -17.85 35.99 -8.20
C PRO A 304 -16.68 36.99 -8.14
N PRO A 305 -16.93 38.29 -8.35
CA PRO A 305 -15.87 39.30 -8.35
C PRO A 305 -15.10 39.34 -7.02
N SER A 306 -15.73 38.92 -5.92
CA SER A 306 -15.12 38.80 -4.60
C SER A 306 -14.04 37.73 -4.51
N ILE A 307 -14.07 36.65 -5.31
CA ILE A 307 -13.07 35.56 -5.21
C ILE A 307 -12.14 35.47 -6.42
N GLN A 308 -12.26 36.42 -7.35
CA GLN A 308 -11.56 36.40 -8.63
C GLN A 308 -10.04 36.62 -8.51
N GLU A 309 -9.60 37.21 -7.40
CA GLU A 309 -8.18 37.39 -7.05
C GLU A 309 -7.54 36.07 -6.58
N TYR A 310 -8.29 35.21 -5.91
CA TYR A 310 -7.84 33.91 -5.39
C TYR A 310 -7.82 32.81 -6.45
N TRP A 311 -8.35 33.06 -7.65
CA TRP A 311 -8.42 32.07 -8.74
C TRP A 311 -7.07 31.45 -9.10
N ASN A 312 -6.01 32.24 -9.07
CA ASN A 312 -4.65 31.77 -9.41
C ASN A 312 -4.07 30.86 -8.31
N HIS A 313 -4.59 30.94 -7.09
CA HIS A 313 -4.17 30.19 -5.91
C HIS A 313 -5.21 29.13 -5.49
N ARG A 314 -6.22 28.87 -6.33
CA ARG A 314 -7.33 27.95 -6.01
C ARG A 314 -6.90 26.53 -5.64
N ASP A 315 -5.75 26.09 -6.15
CA ASP A 315 -5.18 24.75 -5.89
C ASP A 315 -4.36 24.71 -4.58
N GLU A 316 -4.12 25.88 -3.97
CA GLU A 316 -3.38 26.05 -2.71
C GLU A 316 -4.31 26.29 -1.51
N ILE A 317 -5.56 26.70 -1.76
CA ILE A 317 -6.55 27.04 -0.73
C ILE A 317 -7.26 25.77 -0.24
N SER A 318 -7.25 25.55 1.07
CA SER A 318 -7.92 24.41 1.71
C SER A 318 -8.86 24.86 2.83
N GLU A 319 -10.02 24.22 2.97
CA GLU A 319 -10.92 24.48 4.11
C GLU A 319 -10.86 23.35 5.12
N MET A 320 -10.76 23.70 6.42
CA MET A 320 -10.85 22.74 7.52
C MET A 320 -11.57 23.36 8.72
N GLU A 321 -12.61 22.68 9.20
CA GLU A 321 -13.44 23.08 10.35
C GLU A 321 -14.02 24.51 10.32
N GLY A 322 -14.20 25.08 9.12
CA GLY A 322 -14.72 26.44 8.93
C GLY A 322 -13.66 27.52 8.80
N ILE A 323 -12.37 27.16 8.74
CA ILE A 323 -11.25 28.08 8.51
C ILE A 323 -10.60 27.75 7.16
N LEU A 324 -10.23 28.79 6.42
CA LEU A 324 -9.52 28.70 5.14
C LEU A 324 -8.01 28.86 5.36
N PHE A 325 -7.21 27.96 4.78
CA PHE A 325 -5.76 27.93 4.86
C PHE A 325 -5.11 28.18 3.51
#